data_AF-A0A920CIX2-F1
#
_entry.id   AF-A0A920CIX2-F1
#
_cell.length_a   1.000
_cell.length_b   1.000
_cell.length_c   1.000
_cell.angle_alpha   90.00
_cell.angle_beta   90.00
_cell.angle_gamma   90.00
#
_symmetry.space_group_name_H-M   'P 1'
#
loop_
_entity.id
_entity.type
_entity.pdbx_description
1 polymer ?
#
loop_
_entity_poly.entity_id
_entity_poly.type
_entity_poly.pdbx_seq_one_letter_code
_entity_poly.pdbx_strand_id
1 'polypeptide(L)'
;MKRSGQTLFDKGYRAGYERGKTAGYEDFEQPFDGTSIIIPTYNKKDLLLQCLDSIEANTPFPYELIIVDDGSDDGTPEALRTRRKIRVAVHEGNKGFAGAVNTGLMMAKGNTVLILNNDVIVTEHWLENMLSCLHSSPDIGAVGPVTNYIGGEQQIEVPYKDLAGMREFAASRNRPDRAKWKETERLVGFCLLLRREVVRKIGFFDEGFRVGNYEDDDWSARLRLLGWRLVIAGDSFIHHLGSKTMRSLDARLFERIEEENNAYFHLKWGQVHERLRQIEPKRKERSGQAFTDQGPRIEGCPVQVLASSGSGHLYWIDQGMRYRIKNAKMADLHALHPSACAVRLSQQTLRALPFGGEWEMEEAIQALSEAWRDDRPIGEGAVVRIPDGRLYQIDHGTARLIWSEYAAEAWGLKNRARTVTAEELAAYPEGWPVLPPVRYNSAEI
;
A
#
# COMPACT_ATOMS: atom_id res chain seq x y z
N MET A 1 -19.20 7.68 -48.54
CA MET A 1 -17.82 7.42 -48.09
C MET A 1 -17.54 8.16 -46.78
N LYS A 2 -17.69 7.53 -45.60
CA LYS A 2 -17.28 8.08 -44.28
C LYS A 2 -17.33 7.01 -43.16
N ARG A 3 -16.92 5.77 -43.45
CA ARG A 3 -16.97 4.64 -42.48
C ARG A 3 -15.68 3.82 -42.32
N SER A 4 -14.61 4.09 -43.08
CA SER A 4 -13.39 3.28 -43.06
C SER A 4 -12.28 3.77 -42.10
N GLY A 5 -12.36 5.02 -41.62
CA GLY A 5 -11.31 5.63 -40.78
C GLY A 5 -11.31 5.16 -39.32
N GLN A 6 -12.48 5.00 -38.71
CA GLN A 6 -12.62 4.55 -37.31
C GLN A 6 -12.10 3.13 -37.11
N THR A 7 -12.41 2.22 -38.03
CA THR A 7 -12.00 0.80 -37.95
C THR A 7 -10.50 0.58 -38.05
N LEU A 8 -9.76 1.49 -38.72
CA LEU A 8 -8.31 1.43 -38.83
C LEU A 8 -7.62 1.98 -37.57
N PHE A 9 -8.17 3.05 -37.00
CA PHE A 9 -7.72 3.59 -35.72
C PHE A 9 -7.89 2.58 -34.58
N ASP A 10 -9.07 1.96 -34.45
CA ASP A 10 -9.34 0.99 -33.38
C ASP A 10 -8.45 -0.26 -33.49
N LYS A 11 -8.20 -0.73 -34.71
CA LYS A 11 -7.25 -1.82 -34.97
C LYS A 11 -5.82 -1.41 -34.63
N GLY A 12 -5.40 -0.20 -35.01
CA GLY A 12 -4.08 0.34 -34.69
C GLY A 12 -3.87 0.51 -33.18
N TYR A 13 -4.88 1.06 -32.48
CA TYR A 13 -4.92 1.21 -31.04
C TYR A 13 -4.82 -0.14 -30.33
N ARG A 14 -5.64 -1.11 -30.71
CA ARG A 14 -5.63 -2.45 -30.10
C ARG A 14 -4.32 -3.19 -30.35
N ALA A 15 -3.77 -3.12 -31.56
CA ALA A 15 -2.47 -3.70 -31.87
C ALA A 15 -1.31 -2.98 -31.15
N GLY A 16 -1.44 -1.68 -30.89
CA GLY A 16 -0.53 -0.92 -30.03
C GLY A 16 -0.63 -1.34 -28.57
N TYR A 17 -1.85 -1.50 -28.06
CA TYR A 17 -2.15 -1.96 -26.70
C TYR A 17 -1.58 -3.36 -26.46
N GLU A 18 -1.86 -4.33 -27.33
CA GLU A 18 -1.34 -5.70 -27.16
C GLU A 18 0.18 -5.76 -27.25
N ARG A 19 0.81 -5.03 -28.19
CA ARG A 19 2.27 -4.93 -28.25
C ARG A 19 2.86 -4.27 -27.01
N GLY A 20 2.23 -3.20 -26.53
CA GLY A 20 2.62 -2.53 -25.28
C GLY A 20 2.46 -3.45 -24.07
N LYS A 21 1.44 -4.30 -24.06
CA LYS A 21 1.20 -5.32 -23.03
C LYS A 21 2.28 -6.40 -23.07
N THR A 22 2.61 -6.95 -24.24
CA THR A 22 3.68 -7.95 -24.42
C THR A 22 5.05 -7.38 -24.05
N ALA A 23 5.43 -6.22 -24.60
CA ALA A 23 6.69 -5.56 -24.23
C ALA A 23 6.71 -5.17 -22.74
N GLY A 24 5.55 -4.79 -22.19
CA GLY A 24 5.38 -4.55 -20.77
C GLY A 24 5.66 -5.78 -19.90
N TYR A 25 5.24 -6.98 -20.33
CA TYR A 25 5.56 -8.24 -19.65
C TYR A 25 7.04 -8.60 -19.74
N GLU A 26 7.66 -8.39 -20.91
CA GLU A 26 9.08 -8.72 -21.15
C GLU A 26 10.03 -7.79 -20.37
N ASP A 27 9.72 -6.50 -20.28
CA ASP A 27 10.50 -5.52 -19.50
C ASP A 27 10.15 -5.51 -18.00
N PHE A 28 9.09 -6.20 -17.56
CA PHE A 28 8.55 -6.09 -16.21
C PHE A 28 9.58 -6.41 -15.11
N GLU A 29 10.57 -7.26 -15.44
CA GLU A 29 11.55 -7.76 -14.48
C GLU A 29 12.85 -6.95 -14.41
N GLN A 30 13.06 -5.97 -15.28
CA GLN A 30 14.29 -5.15 -15.29
C GLN A 30 13.97 -3.73 -14.80
N PRO A 31 14.20 -3.42 -13.51
CA PRO A 31 14.08 -2.05 -13.05
C PRO A 31 15.08 -1.16 -13.78
N PHE A 32 14.66 0.03 -14.21
CA PHE A 32 15.62 1.04 -14.64
C PHE A 32 16.15 1.81 -13.43
N ASP A 33 17.38 2.30 -13.53
CA ASP A 33 17.99 3.16 -12.51
C ASP A 33 17.38 4.57 -12.58
N GLY A 34 16.32 4.79 -11.79
CA GLY A 34 15.58 6.04 -11.72
C GLY A 34 14.21 5.91 -11.04
N THR A 35 13.46 7.02 -11.02
CA THR A 35 12.23 7.13 -10.23
C THR A 35 10.97 6.94 -11.08
N SER A 36 10.07 6.04 -10.66
CA SER A 36 8.69 6.04 -11.17
C SER A 36 7.86 7.07 -10.41
N ILE A 37 7.50 8.18 -11.05
CA ILE A 37 6.63 9.20 -10.48
C ILE A 37 5.18 8.86 -10.84
N ILE A 38 4.39 8.50 -9.84
CA ILE A 38 2.98 8.12 -9.94
C ILE A 38 2.13 9.31 -9.48
N ILE A 39 1.25 9.78 -10.37
CA ILE A 39 0.34 10.89 -10.09
C ILE A 39 -1.10 10.40 -10.28
N PRO A 40 -1.82 10.09 -9.19
CA PRO A 40 -3.26 9.92 -9.26
C PRO A 40 -3.93 11.27 -9.53
N THR A 41 -4.92 11.30 -10.40
CA THR A 41 -5.65 12.53 -10.74
C THR A 41 -7.13 12.26 -10.90
N TYR A 42 -7.95 13.18 -10.43
CA TYR A 42 -9.40 13.19 -10.62
C TYR A 42 -9.83 14.64 -10.80
N ASN A 43 -10.23 14.97 -12.02
CA ASN A 43 -10.42 16.33 -12.52
C ASN A 43 -9.20 17.24 -12.24
N LYS A 44 -9.40 18.55 -12.32
CA LYS A 44 -8.37 19.58 -12.12
C LYS A 44 -7.26 19.53 -13.17
N LYS A 45 -7.62 19.35 -14.43
CA LYS A 45 -6.71 19.37 -15.60
C LYS A 45 -5.60 20.43 -15.50
N ASP A 46 -5.97 21.68 -15.19
CA ASP A 46 -5.00 22.78 -15.19
C ASP A 46 -3.97 22.69 -14.04
N LEU A 47 -4.33 22.06 -12.91
CA LEU A 47 -3.39 21.79 -11.81
C LEU A 47 -2.43 20.68 -12.21
N LEU A 48 -2.96 19.59 -12.78
CA LEU A 48 -2.15 18.48 -13.28
C LEU A 48 -1.13 18.98 -14.32
N LEU A 49 -1.55 19.78 -15.30
CA LEU A 49 -0.64 20.31 -16.31
C LEU A 49 0.46 21.18 -15.70
N GLN A 50 0.13 22.04 -14.71
CA GLN A 50 1.15 22.81 -13.97
C GLN A 50 2.12 21.92 -13.20
N CYS A 51 1.63 20.86 -12.55
CA CYS A 51 2.46 19.88 -11.86
C CYS A 51 3.44 19.21 -12.84
N LEU A 52 2.94 18.71 -13.98
CA LEU A 52 3.76 18.07 -15.01
C LEU A 52 4.81 19.02 -15.59
N ASP A 53 4.42 20.26 -15.91
CA ASP A 53 5.34 21.30 -16.40
C ASP A 53 6.45 21.58 -15.37
N SER A 54 6.11 21.61 -14.08
CA SER A 54 7.08 21.81 -13.00
C SER A 54 8.05 20.63 -12.85
N ILE A 55 7.59 19.39 -13.02
CA ILE A 55 8.44 18.19 -12.96
C ILE A 55 9.43 18.20 -14.13
N GLU A 56 8.93 18.44 -15.34
CA GLU A 56 9.76 18.49 -16.55
C GLU A 56 10.84 19.58 -16.46
N ALA A 57 10.53 20.72 -15.85
CA ALA A 57 11.47 21.82 -15.68
C ALA A 57 12.52 21.57 -14.59
N ASN A 58 12.18 20.84 -13.51
CA ASN A 58 13.01 20.79 -12.29
C ASN A 58 13.59 19.40 -11.97
N THR A 59 13.44 18.42 -12.86
CA THR A 59 13.88 17.04 -12.61
C THR A 59 14.90 16.59 -13.66
N PRO A 60 16.21 16.77 -13.44
CA PRO A 60 17.24 16.40 -14.41
C PRO A 60 17.66 14.91 -14.35
N PHE A 61 17.05 14.11 -13.46
CA PHE A 61 17.36 12.69 -13.27
C PHE A 61 16.53 11.79 -14.18
N PRO A 62 16.94 10.52 -14.39
CA PRO A 62 16.07 9.53 -15.04
C PRO A 62 14.79 9.31 -14.23
N TYR A 63 13.65 9.58 -14.85
CA TYR A 63 12.33 9.26 -14.30
C TYR A 63 11.38 8.79 -15.39
N GLU A 64 10.30 8.13 -14.98
CA GLU A 64 9.10 7.95 -15.79
C GLU A 64 7.92 8.60 -15.10
N LEU A 65 6.97 9.11 -15.90
CA LEU A 65 5.72 9.68 -15.41
C LEU A 65 4.58 8.70 -15.68
N ILE A 66 3.88 8.32 -14.62
CA ILE A 66 2.72 7.44 -14.64
C ILE A 66 1.53 8.23 -14.11
N ILE A 67 0.61 8.58 -14.98
CA ILE A 67 -0.60 9.32 -14.62
C ILE A 67 -1.76 8.35 -14.58
N VAL A 68 -2.46 8.31 -13.46
CA VAL A 68 -3.66 7.49 -13.31
C VAL A 68 -4.86 8.41 -13.18
N ASP A 69 -5.57 8.57 -14.28
CA ASP A 69 -6.82 9.33 -14.33
C ASP A 69 -7.96 8.47 -13.77
N ASP A 70 -8.52 8.89 -12.64
CA ASP A 70 -9.50 8.13 -11.87
C ASP A 70 -10.94 8.42 -12.33
N GLY A 71 -11.13 8.52 -13.65
CA GLY A 71 -12.43 8.79 -14.28
C GLY A 71 -12.81 10.26 -14.36
N SER A 72 -11.89 11.12 -14.82
CA SER A 72 -12.16 12.56 -14.96
C SER A 72 -13.10 12.89 -16.12
N ASP A 73 -13.87 13.97 -15.97
CA ASP A 73 -14.82 14.49 -16.96
C ASP A 73 -14.55 15.94 -17.41
N ASP A 74 -13.45 16.55 -16.94
CA ASP A 74 -13.08 17.96 -17.20
C ASP A 74 -12.13 18.17 -18.41
N GLY A 75 -11.96 17.15 -19.23
CA GLY A 75 -11.03 17.14 -20.37
C GLY A 75 -9.60 16.71 -20.02
N THR A 76 -9.35 16.21 -18.80
CA THR A 76 -8.07 15.62 -18.41
C THR A 76 -7.61 14.48 -19.33
N PRO A 77 -8.45 13.49 -19.69
CA PRO A 77 -8.02 12.39 -20.58
C PRO A 77 -7.52 12.89 -21.94
N GLU A 78 -8.19 13.88 -22.52
CA GLU A 78 -7.82 14.48 -23.80
C GLU A 78 -6.48 15.19 -23.72
N ALA A 79 -6.25 15.96 -22.66
CA ALA A 79 -4.97 16.63 -22.43
C ALA A 79 -3.82 15.62 -22.31
N LEU A 80 -4.03 14.54 -21.55
CA LEU A 80 -3.04 13.49 -21.35
C LEU A 80 -2.69 12.76 -22.65
N ARG A 81 -3.65 12.47 -23.53
CA ARG A 81 -3.40 11.82 -24.82
C ARG A 81 -2.44 12.59 -25.73
N THR A 82 -2.40 13.91 -25.61
CA THR A 82 -1.53 14.76 -26.44
C THR A 82 -0.12 14.92 -25.89
N ARG A 83 0.10 14.58 -24.62
CA ARG A 83 1.40 14.76 -23.96
C ARG A 83 2.31 13.57 -24.23
N ARG A 84 3.56 13.85 -24.61
CA ARG A 84 4.56 12.81 -24.91
C ARG A 84 5.30 12.40 -23.63
N LYS A 85 5.93 11.22 -23.66
CA LYS A 85 6.81 10.69 -22.58
C LYS A 85 6.10 10.44 -21.24
N ILE A 86 4.79 10.30 -21.24
CA ILE A 86 4.02 9.86 -20.07
C ILE A 86 3.37 8.51 -20.35
N ARG A 87 3.12 7.76 -19.29
CA ARG A 87 2.30 6.54 -19.29
C ARG A 87 0.99 6.88 -18.60
N VAL A 88 -0.13 6.46 -19.19
CA VAL A 88 -1.45 6.86 -18.70
C VAL A 88 -2.33 5.62 -18.51
N ALA A 89 -2.99 5.54 -17.37
CA ALA A 89 -4.15 4.67 -17.15
C ALA A 89 -5.37 5.56 -16.91
N VAL A 90 -6.51 5.17 -17.47
CA VAL A 90 -7.79 5.87 -17.30
C VAL A 90 -8.78 4.86 -16.75
N HIS A 91 -9.33 5.12 -15.57
CA HIS A 91 -10.38 4.32 -14.98
C HIS A 91 -11.75 4.66 -15.56
N GLU A 92 -12.64 3.67 -15.61
CA GLU A 92 -14.03 3.87 -16.00
C GLU A 92 -14.84 4.65 -14.95
N GLY A 93 -14.34 4.73 -13.72
CA GLY A 93 -14.92 5.50 -12.63
C GLY A 93 -13.95 5.65 -11.46
N ASN A 94 -14.32 6.51 -10.52
CA ASN A 94 -13.49 6.86 -9.36
C ASN A 94 -13.29 5.66 -8.41
N LYS A 95 -12.07 5.12 -8.40
CA LYS A 95 -11.63 4.05 -7.48
C LYS A 95 -11.00 4.62 -6.20
N GLY A 96 -10.92 5.94 -6.07
CA GLY A 96 -10.29 6.65 -4.98
C GLY A 96 -8.77 6.68 -5.09
N PHE A 97 -8.14 7.48 -4.23
CA PHE A 97 -6.69 7.69 -4.21
C PHE A 97 -5.92 6.37 -4.13
N ALA A 98 -6.27 5.48 -3.19
CA ALA A 98 -5.62 4.18 -3.03
C ALA A 98 -5.69 3.32 -4.31
N GLY A 99 -6.85 3.25 -4.97
CA GLY A 99 -7.02 2.48 -6.20
C GLY A 99 -6.26 3.04 -7.39
N ALA A 100 -6.22 4.37 -7.52
CA ALA A 100 -5.43 5.05 -8.53
C ALA A 100 -3.92 4.86 -8.31
N VAL A 101 -3.45 5.02 -7.07
CA VAL A 101 -2.05 4.78 -6.72
C VAL A 101 -1.66 3.32 -6.96
N ASN A 102 -2.49 2.36 -6.54
CA ASN A 102 -2.23 0.93 -6.76
C ASN A 102 -2.08 0.57 -8.24
N THR A 103 -2.91 1.18 -9.11
CA THR A 103 -2.78 1.03 -10.57
C THR A 103 -1.44 1.57 -11.06
N GLY A 104 -1.02 2.73 -10.57
CA GLY A 104 0.30 3.29 -10.89
C GLY A 104 1.46 2.42 -10.37
N LEU A 105 1.33 1.84 -9.18
CA LEU A 105 2.34 0.95 -8.58
C LEU A 105 2.55 -0.30 -9.44
N MET A 106 1.48 -0.86 -10.02
CA MET A 106 1.55 -1.99 -10.95
C MET A 106 2.24 -1.61 -12.28
N MET A 107 2.18 -0.34 -12.69
CA MET A 107 2.83 0.14 -13.89
C MET A 107 4.32 0.47 -13.68
N ALA A 108 4.72 0.82 -12.46
CA ALA A 108 6.02 1.41 -12.12
C ALA A 108 7.21 0.44 -12.30
N LYS A 109 8.27 0.91 -12.98
CA LYS A 109 9.51 0.16 -13.29
C LYS A 109 10.80 0.70 -12.62
N GLY A 110 10.81 1.90 -12.04
CA GLY A 110 12.01 2.50 -11.43
C GLY A 110 12.51 1.76 -10.18
N ASN A 111 13.79 1.93 -9.83
CA ASN A 111 14.36 1.43 -8.57
C ASN A 111 13.82 2.18 -7.33
N THR A 112 13.30 3.37 -7.53
CA THR A 112 12.53 4.14 -6.57
C THR A 112 11.14 4.44 -7.12
N VAL A 113 10.19 4.61 -6.21
CA VAL A 113 8.80 4.95 -6.52
C VAL A 113 8.48 6.22 -5.79
N LEU A 114 7.89 7.18 -6.48
CA LEU A 114 7.41 8.42 -5.89
C LEU A 114 5.93 8.57 -6.17
N ILE A 115 5.14 8.74 -5.12
CA ILE A 115 3.71 9.10 -5.22
C ILE A 115 3.62 10.61 -5.05
N LEU A 116 2.92 11.29 -5.95
CA LEU A 116 2.81 12.74 -5.95
C LEU A 116 1.38 13.18 -6.27
N ASN A 117 0.85 14.10 -5.48
CA ASN A 117 -0.44 14.72 -5.79
C ASN A 117 -0.37 15.58 -7.07
N ASN A 118 -1.52 15.77 -7.72
CA ASN A 118 -1.60 16.56 -8.95
C ASN A 118 -1.62 18.09 -8.70
N ASP A 119 -1.77 18.55 -7.46
CA ASP A 119 -1.93 19.95 -7.08
C ASP A 119 -0.71 20.50 -6.32
N VAL A 120 0.46 20.19 -6.86
CA VAL A 120 1.75 20.66 -6.37
C VAL A 120 2.57 21.33 -7.47
N ILE A 121 3.53 22.16 -7.06
CA ILE A 121 4.57 22.71 -7.92
C ILE A 121 5.91 22.27 -7.31
N VAL A 122 6.61 21.39 -8.03
CA VAL A 122 7.96 20.98 -7.63
C VAL A 122 8.98 22.03 -8.08
N THR A 123 10.13 22.07 -7.41
CA THR A 123 11.16 23.11 -7.60
C THR A 123 12.53 22.47 -7.69
N GLU A 124 13.55 23.24 -8.10
CA GLU A 124 14.91 22.72 -8.29
C GLU A 124 15.42 21.90 -7.08
N HIS A 125 16.14 20.81 -7.36
CA HIS A 125 16.71 19.87 -6.38
C HIS A 125 15.70 19.11 -5.48
N TRP A 126 14.39 19.26 -5.69
CA TRP A 126 13.37 18.60 -4.85
C TRP A 126 13.59 17.08 -4.72
N LEU A 127 13.72 16.40 -5.86
CA LEU A 127 13.90 14.95 -5.93
C LEU A 127 15.31 14.52 -5.52
N GLU A 128 16.34 15.28 -5.91
CA GLU A 128 17.74 15.00 -5.56
C GLU A 128 17.96 14.92 -4.05
N ASN A 129 17.40 15.90 -3.32
CA ASN A 129 17.55 15.99 -1.88
C ASN A 129 16.79 14.84 -1.19
N MET A 130 15.59 14.49 -1.67
CA MET A 130 14.86 13.33 -1.16
C MET A 130 15.56 12.00 -1.46
N LEU A 131 16.11 11.81 -2.66
CA LEU A 131 16.90 10.62 -3.01
C LEU A 131 18.15 10.51 -2.12
N SER A 132 18.84 11.63 -1.90
CA SER A 132 20.01 11.69 -1.01
C SER A 132 19.64 11.29 0.43
N CYS A 133 18.49 11.74 0.92
CA CYS A 133 17.95 11.35 2.22
C CYS A 133 17.61 9.85 2.25
N LEU A 134 16.86 9.35 1.24
CA LEU A 134 16.46 7.95 1.15
C LEU A 134 17.66 7.01 1.15
N HIS A 135 18.68 7.33 0.35
CA HIS A 135 19.88 6.52 0.18
C HIS A 135 20.93 6.71 1.29
N SER A 136 20.74 7.65 2.22
CA SER A 136 21.67 7.90 3.32
C SER A 136 21.80 6.73 4.31
N SER A 137 20.80 5.85 4.36
CA SER A 137 20.83 4.64 5.18
C SER A 137 19.93 3.54 4.58
N PRO A 138 20.34 2.26 4.64
CA PRO A 138 19.56 1.15 4.09
C PRO A 138 18.27 0.87 4.87
N ASP A 139 18.09 1.42 6.06
CA ASP A 139 16.89 1.25 6.90
C ASP A 139 15.84 2.36 6.73
N ILE A 140 16.11 3.38 5.89
CA ILE A 140 15.13 4.42 5.53
C ILE A 140 14.27 3.88 4.38
N GLY A 141 13.01 3.60 4.67
CA GLY A 141 12.09 3.01 3.70
C GLY A 141 11.31 4.02 2.88
N ALA A 142 11.02 5.19 3.47
CA ALA A 142 10.30 6.27 2.81
C ALA A 142 10.77 7.66 3.25
N VAL A 143 10.69 8.61 2.33
CA VAL A 143 11.03 10.02 2.53
C VAL A 143 9.91 10.91 2.00
N GLY A 144 9.58 11.96 2.74
CA GLY A 144 8.70 13.04 2.28
C GLY A 144 9.36 14.41 2.41
N PRO A 145 8.99 15.40 1.58
CA PRO A 145 9.51 16.76 1.67
C PRO A 145 8.70 17.60 2.65
N VAL A 146 9.18 18.82 2.93
CA VAL A 146 8.36 19.87 3.57
C VAL A 146 7.53 20.63 2.54
N THR A 147 6.43 21.25 2.99
CA THR A 147 5.50 22.02 2.15
C THR A 147 4.88 23.18 2.92
N ASN A 148 4.28 24.13 2.20
CA ASN A 148 3.54 25.25 2.79
C ASN A 148 2.15 24.85 3.33
N TYR A 149 1.62 23.70 2.90
CA TYR A 149 0.25 23.32 3.23
C TYR A 149 0.08 21.80 3.29
N ILE A 150 -0.04 21.25 4.50
CA ILE A 150 -0.41 19.86 4.78
C ILE A 150 -0.69 19.67 6.28
N GLY A 151 -1.33 18.56 6.67
CA GLY A 151 -1.40 18.17 8.09
C GLY A 151 -0.04 17.70 8.63
N GLY A 152 0.27 18.00 9.89
CA GLY A 152 1.40 17.41 10.61
C GLY A 152 2.77 18.06 10.35
N GLU A 153 3.84 17.28 10.57
CA GLU A 153 5.22 17.80 10.70
C GLU A 153 5.87 18.25 9.38
N GLN A 154 5.27 17.92 8.23
CA GLN A 154 5.75 18.33 6.91
C GLN A 154 5.35 19.77 6.57
N GLN A 155 4.39 20.39 7.27
CA GLN A 155 4.04 21.78 7.03
C GLN A 155 5.06 22.73 7.68
N ILE A 156 5.52 23.72 6.91
CA ILE A 156 6.35 24.82 7.39
C ILE A 156 5.72 26.16 7.07
N GLU A 157 6.04 27.17 7.87
CA GLU A 157 5.68 28.55 7.54
C GLU A 157 6.49 29.05 6.34
N VAL A 158 5.82 29.81 5.47
CA VAL A 158 6.42 30.39 4.27
C VAL A 158 6.12 31.90 4.19
N PRO A 159 7.10 32.73 3.80
CA PRO A 159 6.94 34.19 3.82
C PRO A 159 6.39 34.79 2.52
N TYR A 160 6.36 34.00 1.43
CA TYR A 160 5.99 34.50 0.10
C TYR A 160 4.47 34.60 -0.09
N LYS A 161 4.06 35.41 -1.07
CA LYS A 161 2.64 35.63 -1.45
C LYS A 161 2.33 35.33 -2.90
N ASP A 162 3.36 35.07 -3.72
CA ASP A 162 3.24 34.81 -5.16
C ASP A 162 4.26 33.75 -5.61
N LEU A 163 4.20 33.39 -6.90
CA LEU A 163 5.07 32.36 -7.49
C LEU A 163 6.54 32.77 -7.57
N ALA A 164 6.84 34.06 -7.71
CA ALA A 164 8.22 34.54 -7.79
C ALA A 164 8.91 34.38 -6.42
N GLY A 165 8.27 34.88 -5.36
CA GLY A 165 8.74 34.70 -3.99
C GLY A 165 8.77 33.22 -3.56
N MET A 166 7.85 32.40 -4.07
CA MET A 166 7.89 30.94 -3.84
C MET A 166 9.16 30.32 -4.44
N ARG A 167 9.53 30.68 -5.67
CA ARG A 167 10.74 30.18 -6.32
C ARG A 167 12.01 30.62 -5.60
N GLU A 168 12.08 31.88 -5.16
CA GLU A 168 13.21 32.39 -4.35
C GLU A 168 13.34 31.65 -3.02
N PHE A 169 12.21 31.45 -2.32
CA PHE A 169 12.17 30.68 -1.09
C PHE A 169 12.64 29.25 -1.31
N ALA A 170 12.11 28.57 -2.33
CA ALA A 170 12.50 27.21 -2.69
C ALA A 170 14.00 27.10 -3.03
N ALA A 171 14.56 28.04 -3.80
CA ALA A 171 15.99 28.07 -4.13
C ALA A 171 16.89 28.25 -2.89
N SER A 172 16.40 28.95 -1.87
CA SER A 172 17.09 29.08 -0.57
C SER A 172 16.98 27.81 0.29
N ARG A 173 15.86 27.09 0.17
CA ARG A 173 15.50 25.95 1.02
C ARG A 173 16.06 24.64 0.50
N ASN A 174 15.98 24.41 -0.82
CA ASN A 174 16.36 23.18 -1.52
C ASN A 174 17.87 23.04 -1.69
N ARG A 175 18.62 23.35 -0.64
CA ARG A 175 20.06 23.18 -0.57
C ARG A 175 20.36 21.99 0.32
N PRO A 176 21.12 20.99 -0.15
CA PRO A 176 21.43 19.78 0.61
C PRO A 176 21.91 20.12 2.02
N ASP A 177 21.19 19.62 3.01
CA ASP A 177 21.50 19.87 4.42
C ASP A 177 20.92 18.75 5.28
N ARG A 178 21.79 17.80 5.64
CA ARG A 178 21.44 16.64 6.45
C ARG A 178 20.93 17.01 7.84
N ALA A 179 21.28 18.20 8.36
CA ALA A 179 20.79 18.66 9.66
C ALA A 179 19.29 18.98 9.64
N LYS A 180 18.69 19.14 8.45
CA LYS A 180 17.24 19.34 8.27
C LYS A 180 16.46 18.04 8.14
N TRP A 181 17.13 16.88 8.13
CA TRP A 181 16.46 15.59 8.04
C TRP A 181 15.90 15.20 9.41
N LYS A 182 14.62 14.82 9.45
CA LYS A 182 13.92 14.50 10.69
C LYS A 182 13.19 13.17 10.57
N GLU A 183 13.53 12.21 11.43
CA GLU A 183 12.75 10.97 11.58
C GLU A 183 11.33 11.31 12.07
N THR A 184 10.32 10.67 11.49
CA THR A 184 8.92 10.91 11.81
C THR A 184 8.14 9.60 11.94
N GLU A 185 7.02 9.66 12.63
CA GLU A 185 6.10 8.53 12.79
C GLU A 185 5.12 8.37 11.62
N ARG A 186 4.94 9.43 10.82
CA ARG A 186 3.98 9.51 9.72
C ARG A 186 4.49 10.43 8.62
N LEU A 187 4.37 9.98 7.37
CA LEU A 187 4.49 10.86 6.21
C LEU A 187 3.13 10.99 5.53
N VAL A 188 2.74 12.21 5.19
CA VAL A 188 1.51 12.51 4.49
C VAL A 188 1.68 12.30 2.98
N GLY A 189 0.69 11.64 2.39
CA GLY A 189 0.67 11.09 1.02
C GLY A 189 0.76 12.09 -0.14
N PHE A 190 0.97 13.38 0.10
CA PHE A 190 1.06 14.37 -0.99
C PHE A 190 2.33 14.21 -1.83
N CYS A 191 3.42 13.75 -1.21
CA CYS A 191 4.67 13.39 -1.85
C CYS A 191 5.40 12.34 -1.00
N LEU A 192 5.47 11.11 -1.48
CA LEU A 192 6.12 9.99 -0.81
C LEU A 192 7.11 9.30 -1.75
N LEU A 193 8.40 9.40 -1.45
CA LEU A 193 9.47 8.67 -2.13
C LEU A 193 9.80 7.39 -1.37
N LEU A 194 9.79 6.25 -2.05
CA LEU A 194 10.02 4.92 -1.49
C LEU A 194 11.04 4.14 -2.30
N ARG A 195 11.74 3.21 -1.64
CA ARG A 195 12.54 2.19 -2.32
C ARG A 195 11.60 1.17 -2.98
N ARG A 196 11.98 0.64 -4.15
CA ARG A 196 11.22 -0.45 -4.78
C ARG A 196 11.10 -1.68 -3.87
N GLU A 197 12.15 -2.01 -3.11
CA GLU A 197 12.14 -3.15 -2.18
C GLU A 197 11.09 -2.98 -1.08
N VAL A 198 10.86 -1.75 -0.65
CA VAL A 198 9.88 -1.41 0.38
C VAL A 198 8.49 -1.66 -0.17
N VAL A 199 8.17 -1.13 -1.36
CA VAL A 199 6.90 -1.40 -2.07
C VAL A 199 6.68 -2.90 -2.26
N ARG A 200 7.75 -3.66 -2.59
CA ARG A 200 7.68 -5.12 -2.74
C ARG A 200 7.34 -5.86 -1.43
N LYS A 201 7.82 -5.36 -0.29
CA LYS A 201 7.59 -5.98 1.03
C LYS A 201 6.27 -5.56 1.68
N ILE A 202 5.93 -4.28 1.61
CA ILE A 202 4.72 -3.72 2.26
C ILE A 202 3.43 -3.98 1.48
N GLY A 203 3.56 -4.15 0.16
CA GLY A 203 2.42 -4.27 -0.75
C GLY A 203 1.69 -2.94 -1.00
N PHE A 204 0.52 -3.07 -1.59
CA PHE A 204 -0.33 -1.98 -2.06
C PHE A 204 -1.01 -1.18 -0.93
N PHE A 205 -1.59 -0.02 -1.27
CA PHE A 205 -2.49 0.73 -0.40
C PHE A 205 -3.78 -0.05 -0.15
N ASP A 206 -4.38 0.20 1.03
CA ASP A 206 -5.68 -0.38 1.38
C ASP A 206 -6.81 0.40 0.72
N GLU A 207 -7.53 -0.26 -0.19
CA GLU A 207 -8.67 0.32 -0.90
C GLU A 207 -9.95 0.35 -0.02
N GLY A 208 -9.87 -0.12 1.22
CA GLY A 208 -10.92 0.07 2.22
C GLY A 208 -11.10 1.54 2.62
N PHE A 209 -10.07 2.38 2.48
CA PHE A 209 -10.19 3.83 2.66
C PHE A 209 -10.87 4.47 1.45
N ARG A 210 -11.94 5.21 1.70
CA ARG A 210 -12.78 5.78 0.65
C ARG A 210 -12.24 7.12 0.20
N VAL A 211 -12.14 7.33 -1.11
CA VAL A 211 -11.75 8.59 -1.79
C VAL A 211 -10.32 9.07 -1.48
N GLY A 212 -9.98 9.32 -0.21
CA GLY A 212 -8.65 9.69 0.27
C GLY A 212 -8.59 9.89 1.79
N ASN A 213 -7.39 10.12 2.33
CA ASN A 213 -7.03 10.19 3.76
C ASN A 213 -6.94 8.83 4.46
N TYR A 214 -6.05 8.75 5.45
CA TYR A 214 -5.73 7.57 6.29
C TYR A 214 -5.01 6.42 5.57
N GLU A 215 -5.00 6.41 4.24
CA GLU A 215 -4.23 5.40 3.50
C GLU A 215 -2.72 5.57 3.68
N ASP A 216 -2.24 6.80 3.90
CA ASP A 216 -0.86 7.14 4.23
C ASP A 216 -0.49 6.84 5.69
N ASP A 217 -1.43 7.02 6.63
CA ASP A 217 -1.32 6.57 8.02
C ASP A 217 -1.20 5.05 8.09
N ASP A 218 -2.03 4.32 7.34
CA ASP A 218 -1.99 2.86 7.24
C ASP A 218 -0.66 2.36 6.67
N TRP A 219 -0.15 3.01 5.61
CA TRP A 219 1.16 2.66 5.06
C TRP A 219 2.29 3.02 6.00
N SER A 220 2.25 4.18 6.67
CA SER A 220 3.24 4.58 7.68
C SER A 220 3.31 3.57 8.83
N ALA A 221 2.16 3.11 9.32
CA ALA A 221 2.07 2.07 10.34
C ALA A 221 2.67 0.74 9.85
N ARG A 222 2.33 0.30 8.64
CA ARG A 222 2.88 -0.93 8.04
C ARG A 222 4.39 -0.84 7.80
N LEU A 223 4.92 0.30 7.35
CA LEU A 223 6.37 0.52 7.16
C LEU A 223 7.13 0.37 8.48
N ARG A 224 6.65 1.06 9.50
CA ARG A 224 7.22 1.03 10.86
C ARG A 224 7.12 -0.37 11.47
N LEU A 225 5.99 -1.05 11.28
CA LEU A 225 5.83 -2.46 11.66
C LEU A 225 6.84 -3.36 10.95
N LEU A 226 7.29 -3.05 9.73
CA LEU A 226 8.34 -3.80 9.04
C LEU A 226 9.77 -3.28 9.35
N GLY A 227 9.90 -2.29 10.24
CA GLY A 227 11.17 -1.82 10.78
C GLY A 227 11.83 -0.71 9.96
N TRP A 228 11.10 -0.17 8.99
CA TRP A 228 11.58 0.94 8.17
C TRP A 228 11.44 2.27 8.90
N ARG A 229 12.46 3.11 8.78
CA ARG A 229 12.39 4.51 9.20
C ARG A 229 11.72 5.37 8.13
N LEU A 230 10.96 6.34 8.60
CA LEU A 230 10.34 7.39 7.79
C LEU A 230 11.05 8.70 8.09
N VAL A 231 11.43 9.46 7.06
CA VAL A 231 12.21 10.68 7.23
C VAL A 231 11.61 11.83 6.44
N ILE A 232 11.48 12.99 7.08
CA ILE A 232 11.19 14.26 6.41
C ILE A 232 12.52 14.86 5.94
N ALA A 233 12.67 15.03 4.63
CA ALA A 233 13.78 15.77 4.03
C ALA A 233 13.48 17.27 4.11
N GLY A 234 13.85 17.91 5.23
CA GLY A 234 13.58 19.34 5.46
C GLY A 234 14.37 20.30 4.55
N ASP A 235 15.35 19.77 3.81
CA ASP A 235 16.09 20.38 2.71
C ASP A 235 15.43 20.13 1.33
N SER A 236 14.23 19.56 1.27
CA SER A 236 13.41 19.48 0.07
C SER A 236 12.05 20.12 0.31
N PHE A 237 11.71 21.12 -0.51
CA PHE A 237 10.48 21.87 -0.45
C PHE A 237 9.69 21.71 -1.75
N ILE A 238 8.41 21.41 -1.60
CA ILE A 238 7.42 21.39 -2.68
C ILE A 238 6.28 22.32 -2.29
N HIS A 239 5.82 23.17 -3.23
CA HIS A 239 4.66 24.01 -2.99
C HIS A 239 3.38 23.21 -3.24
N HIS A 240 2.45 23.21 -2.29
CA HIS A 240 1.14 22.56 -2.40
C HIS A 240 0.04 23.61 -2.54
N LEU A 241 -0.80 23.45 -3.57
CA LEU A 241 -1.85 24.40 -3.94
C LEU A 241 -3.14 24.27 -3.10
N GLY A 242 -3.16 23.46 -2.04
CA GLY A 242 -4.22 23.48 -1.03
C GLY A 242 -5.30 22.42 -1.13
N SER A 243 -4.95 21.16 -1.44
CA SER A 243 -5.86 20.00 -1.49
C SER A 243 -7.11 20.24 -2.32
N LYS A 244 -6.92 20.76 -3.54
CA LYS A 244 -7.99 21.35 -4.37
C LYS A 244 -9.05 20.34 -4.81
N THR A 245 -8.68 19.07 -4.95
CA THR A 245 -9.62 17.98 -5.29
C THR A 245 -10.51 17.65 -4.09
N MET A 246 -9.93 17.41 -2.91
CA MET A 246 -10.69 17.10 -1.70
C MET A 246 -11.64 18.23 -1.29
N ARG A 247 -11.19 19.49 -1.39
CA ARG A 247 -12.03 20.66 -1.09
C ARG A 247 -13.15 20.92 -2.10
N SER A 248 -13.14 20.25 -3.24
CA SER A 248 -14.25 20.34 -4.20
C SER A 248 -15.39 19.36 -3.93
N LEU A 249 -15.19 18.45 -2.96
CA LEU A 249 -16.28 17.67 -2.40
C LEU A 249 -17.19 18.59 -1.56
N ASP A 250 -18.47 18.25 -1.51
CA ASP A 250 -19.39 18.86 -0.54
C ASP A 250 -18.82 18.70 0.88
N ALA A 251 -18.87 19.77 1.69
CA ALA A 251 -18.22 19.77 3.00
C ALA A 251 -18.75 18.67 3.93
N ARG A 252 -20.07 18.39 3.89
CA ARG A 252 -20.67 17.32 4.72
C ARG A 252 -20.30 15.93 4.20
N LEU A 253 -20.10 15.79 2.89
CA LEU A 253 -19.59 14.55 2.31
C LEU A 253 -18.14 14.32 2.71
N PHE A 254 -17.30 15.37 2.68
CA PHE A 254 -15.91 15.29 3.11
C PHE A 254 -15.79 14.90 4.59
N GLU A 255 -16.51 15.58 5.48
CA GLU A 255 -16.53 15.26 6.92
C GLU A 255 -16.95 13.80 7.17
N ARG A 256 -18.00 13.33 6.50
CA ARG A 256 -18.44 11.93 6.62
C ARG A 256 -17.37 10.94 6.15
N ILE A 257 -16.72 11.20 5.02
CA ILE A 257 -15.65 10.31 4.51
C ILE A 257 -14.48 10.28 5.50
N GLU A 258 -14.13 11.43 6.08
CA GLU A 258 -13.07 11.52 7.09
C GLU A 258 -13.43 10.72 8.35
N GLU A 259 -14.67 10.84 8.86
CA GLU A 259 -15.17 10.05 10.00
C GLU A 259 -15.18 8.54 9.69
N GLU A 260 -15.65 8.14 8.51
CA GLU A 260 -15.67 6.73 8.09
C GLU A 260 -14.26 6.14 7.97
N ASN A 261 -13.33 6.88 7.36
CA ASN A 261 -11.94 6.44 7.20
C ASN A 261 -11.21 6.41 8.56
N ASN A 262 -11.47 7.38 9.45
CA ASN A 262 -10.96 7.38 10.82
C ASN A 262 -11.45 6.15 11.60
N ALA A 263 -12.76 5.88 11.55
CA ALA A 263 -13.36 4.72 12.19
C ALA A 263 -12.79 3.41 11.63
N TYR A 264 -12.62 3.30 10.31
CA TYR A 264 -11.99 2.14 9.68
C TYR A 264 -10.52 1.97 10.10
N PHE A 265 -9.74 3.06 10.15
CA PHE A 265 -8.36 3.04 10.63
C PHE A 265 -8.27 2.52 12.08
N HIS A 266 -9.10 3.04 12.99
CA HIS A 266 -9.11 2.60 14.38
C HIS A 266 -9.66 1.18 14.57
N LEU A 267 -10.65 0.77 13.78
CA LEU A 267 -11.12 -0.62 13.76
C LEU A 267 -9.99 -1.57 13.33
N LYS A 268 -9.25 -1.19 12.28
CA LYS A 268 -8.14 -1.98 11.72
C LYS A 268 -6.94 -2.05 12.67
N TRP A 269 -6.51 -0.91 13.19
CA TRP A 269 -5.21 -0.75 13.84
C TRP A 269 -5.26 -0.47 15.35
N GLY A 270 -6.40 -0.04 15.89
CA GLY A 270 -6.51 0.43 17.27
C GLY A 270 -5.55 1.59 17.55
N GLN A 271 -4.85 1.53 18.68
CA GLN A 271 -3.82 2.50 19.08
C GLN A 271 -2.44 2.13 18.52
N VAL A 272 -2.33 1.99 17.19
CA VAL A 272 -1.09 1.48 16.55
C VAL A 272 0.15 2.30 16.84
N HIS A 273 0.05 3.63 16.84
CA HIS A 273 1.21 4.49 17.10
C HIS A 273 1.76 4.31 18.52
N GLU A 274 0.89 4.13 19.50
CA GLU A 274 1.30 3.85 20.88
C GLU A 274 1.97 2.48 20.99
N ARG A 275 1.38 1.45 20.37
CA ARG A 275 1.97 0.10 20.35
C ARG A 275 3.32 0.10 19.64
N LEU A 276 3.45 0.79 18.51
CA LEU A 276 4.70 0.90 17.76
C LEU A 276 5.81 1.54 18.61
N ARG A 277 5.52 2.63 19.33
CA ARG A 277 6.48 3.25 20.26
C ARG A 277 6.99 2.29 21.35
N GLN A 278 6.20 1.29 21.73
CA GLN A 278 6.58 0.26 22.71
C GLN A 278 7.38 -0.90 22.08
N ILE A 279 7.15 -1.21 20.81
CA ILE A 279 7.75 -2.36 20.09
C ILE A 279 9.07 -1.97 19.41
N GLU A 280 9.16 -0.77 18.82
CA GLU A 280 10.29 -0.32 18.00
C GLU A 280 11.64 -0.31 18.75
N PRO A 281 11.75 0.18 20.00
CA PRO A 281 13.03 0.17 20.72
C PRO A 281 13.54 -1.26 20.93
N LYS A 282 12.65 -2.17 21.35
CA LYS A 282 12.95 -3.60 21.54
C LYS A 282 13.41 -4.26 20.24
N ARG A 283 12.88 -3.82 19.10
CA ARG A 283 13.28 -4.33 17.79
C ARG A 283 14.66 -3.80 17.36
N LYS A 284 14.97 -2.53 17.58
CA LYS A 284 16.31 -1.99 17.29
C LYS A 284 17.39 -2.75 18.07
N GLU A 285 17.12 -3.10 19.33
CA GLU A 285 17.98 -3.95 20.15
C GLU A 285 18.08 -5.41 19.64
N ARG A 286 16.96 -5.99 19.18
CA ARG A 286 16.91 -7.34 18.62
C ARG A 286 17.41 -7.45 17.18
N SER A 287 17.55 -6.37 16.43
CA SER A 287 17.99 -6.40 15.02
C SER A 287 19.44 -6.90 14.82
N GLY A 288 20.20 -7.06 15.91
CA GLY A 288 21.48 -7.79 15.95
C GLY A 288 21.34 -9.32 16.11
N GLN A 289 20.13 -9.82 16.38
CA GLN A 289 19.75 -11.23 16.39
C GLN A 289 18.69 -11.43 15.31
N ALA A 290 19.06 -12.11 14.21
CA ALA A 290 18.09 -12.50 13.20
C ALA A 290 16.86 -13.13 13.88
N PHE A 291 15.65 -12.69 13.52
CA PHE A 291 14.48 -13.54 13.71
C PHE A 291 14.88 -14.89 13.11
N THR A 292 15.01 -15.91 13.97
CA THR A 292 15.54 -17.20 13.56
C THR A 292 14.80 -17.63 12.32
N ASP A 293 15.56 -17.80 11.25
CA ASP A 293 15.15 -18.19 9.91
C ASP A 293 14.27 -19.45 10.01
N GLN A 294 12.95 -19.25 10.06
CA GLN A 294 11.92 -20.28 10.23
C GLN A 294 11.08 -20.33 8.95
N GLY A 295 11.76 -20.66 7.85
CA GLY A 295 11.16 -20.89 6.55
C GLY A 295 10.63 -19.64 5.84
N PRO A 296 10.14 -19.80 4.60
CA PRO A 296 9.60 -18.71 3.81
C PRO A 296 8.29 -18.21 4.43
N ARG A 297 8.34 -17.08 5.14
CA ARG A 297 7.16 -16.45 5.77
C ARG A 297 6.95 -15.05 5.22
N ILE A 298 5.69 -14.68 4.99
CA ILE A 298 5.29 -13.28 4.87
C ILE A 298 4.97 -12.78 6.27
N GLU A 299 5.75 -11.82 6.76
CA GLU A 299 5.52 -11.13 8.04
C GLU A 299 4.06 -10.67 8.14
N GLY A 300 3.37 -11.09 9.21
CA GLY A 300 1.99 -10.69 9.47
C GLY A 300 0.89 -11.61 8.90
N CYS A 301 1.21 -12.54 7.99
CA CYS A 301 0.24 -13.48 7.46
C CYS A 301 -0.05 -14.61 8.47
N PRO A 302 -1.33 -14.98 8.72
CA PRO A 302 -1.66 -16.10 9.59
C PRO A 302 -1.50 -17.46 8.89
N VAL A 303 -1.64 -18.52 9.67
CA VAL A 303 -1.66 -19.92 9.20
C VAL A 303 -3.06 -20.52 9.24
N GLN A 304 -3.28 -21.61 8.52
CA GLN A 304 -4.57 -22.30 8.42
C GLN A 304 -5.74 -21.38 8.05
N VAL A 305 -5.57 -20.58 6.98
CA VAL A 305 -6.61 -19.67 6.47
C VAL A 305 -6.86 -19.85 4.98
N LEU A 306 -8.05 -19.48 4.53
CA LEU A 306 -8.35 -19.37 3.11
C LEU A 306 -7.99 -17.99 2.58
N ALA A 307 -7.47 -17.97 1.36
CA ALA A 307 -7.24 -16.78 0.58
C ALA A 307 -7.83 -16.92 -0.83
N SER A 308 -8.11 -15.79 -1.47
CA SER A 308 -8.51 -15.70 -2.87
C SER A 308 -7.63 -14.70 -3.63
N SER A 309 -7.40 -14.96 -4.91
CA SER A 309 -6.80 -14.00 -5.83
C SER A 309 -7.86 -13.08 -6.45
N GLY A 310 -7.44 -11.98 -7.10
CA GLY A 310 -8.34 -11.15 -7.91
C GLY A 310 -9.09 -11.89 -9.03
N SER A 311 -8.50 -12.98 -9.53
CA SER A 311 -9.14 -13.86 -10.52
C SER A 311 -10.14 -14.87 -9.93
N GLY A 312 -10.34 -14.88 -8.61
CA GLY A 312 -11.25 -15.81 -7.93
C GLY A 312 -10.66 -17.19 -7.61
N HIS A 313 -9.42 -17.49 -8.02
CA HIS A 313 -8.74 -18.71 -7.56
C HIS A 313 -8.57 -18.71 -6.04
N LEU A 314 -8.85 -19.85 -5.43
CA LEU A 314 -8.78 -20.07 -3.99
C LEU A 314 -7.46 -20.75 -3.59
N TYR A 315 -6.99 -20.40 -2.40
CA TYR A 315 -5.76 -20.93 -1.81
C TYR A 315 -5.98 -21.25 -0.34
N TRP A 316 -5.39 -22.36 0.11
CA TRP A 316 -5.13 -22.59 1.52
C TRP A 316 -3.74 -22.05 1.87
N ILE A 317 -3.65 -21.25 2.92
CA ILE A 317 -2.39 -20.70 3.43
C ILE A 317 -2.07 -21.37 4.74
N ASP A 318 -0.94 -22.06 4.78
CA ASP A 318 -0.47 -22.75 5.98
C ASP A 318 1.04 -22.88 5.97
N GLN A 319 1.65 -22.76 7.16
CA GLN A 319 3.10 -22.88 7.37
C GLN A 319 3.95 -22.04 6.39
N GLY A 320 3.48 -20.83 6.07
CA GLY A 320 4.17 -19.93 5.13
C GLY A 320 4.05 -20.31 3.64
N MET A 321 3.32 -21.38 3.31
CA MET A 321 3.09 -21.82 1.94
C MET A 321 1.66 -21.51 1.49
N ARG A 322 1.49 -21.43 0.16
CA ARG A 322 0.17 -21.40 -0.48
C ARG A 322 -0.08 -22.70 -1.24
N TYR A 323 -1.27 -23.25 -1.07
CA TYR A 323 -1.76 -24.42 -1.78
C TYR A 323 -2.98 -24.02 -2.61
N ARG A 324 -2.95 -24.21 -3.92
CA ARG A 324 -4.07 -23.81 -4.79
C ARG A 324 -5.17 -24.85 -4.72
N ILE A 325 -6.40 -24.45 -4.46
CA ILE A 325 -7.55 -25.35 -4.43
C ILE A 325 -8.09 -25.48 -5.86
N LYS A 326 -8.08 -26.70 -6.40
CA LYS A 326 -8.47 -26.97 -7.79
C LYS A 326 -9.97 -26.81 -7.99
N ASN A 327 -10.34 -26.18 -9.10
CA ASN A 327 -11.71 -26.10 -9.61
C ASN A 327 -12.78 -25.62 -8.61
N ALA A 328 -12.37 -24.99 -7.51
CA ALA A 328 -13.28 -24.53 -6.46
C ALA A 328 -13.57 -23.05 -6.61
N LYS A 329 -14.83 -22.68 -6.39
CA LYS A 329 -15.26 -21.31 -6.15
C LYS A 329 -15.67 -21.17 -4.70
N MET A 330 -15.73 -19.93 -4.24
CA MET A 330 -16.09 -19.65 -2.85
C MET A 330 -17.52 -20.12 -2.51
N ALA A 331 -18.43 -20.11 -3.48
CA ALA A 331 -19.78 -20.66 -3.32
C ALA A 331 -19.78 -22.17 -3.02
N ASP A 332 -18.88 -22.94 -3.65
CA ASP A 332 -18.77 -24.38 -3.45
C ASP A 332 -18.27 -24.70 -2.03
N LEU A 333 -17.22 -23.98 -1.58
CA LEU A 333 -16.73 -24.08 -0.21
C LEU A 333 -17.80 -23.69 0.82
N HIS A 334 -18.53 -22.60 0.58
CA HIS A 334 -19.55 -22.10 1.51
C HIS A 334 -20.74 -23.06 1.63
N ALA A 335 -21.09 -23.78 0.55
CA ALA A 335 -22.13 -24.81 0.59
C ALA A 335 -21.77 -26.00 1.50
N LEU A 336 -20.48 -26.34 1.59
CA LEU A 336 -19.97 -27.45 2.40
C LEU A 336 -19.54 -27.01 3.81
N HIS A 337 -19.10 -25.77 3.97
CA HIS A 337 -18.67 -25.18 5.23
C HIS A 337 -19.15 -23.72 5.31
N PRO A 338 -20.37 -23.46 5.83
CA PRO A 338 -21.00 -22.13 5.82
C PRO A 338 -20.18 -21.01 6.49
N SER A 339 -19.27 -21.36 7.39
CA SER A 339 -18.41 -20.39 8.05
C SER A 339 -17.08 -20.13 7.30
N ALA A 340 -16.87 -20.77 6.15
CA ALA A 340 -15.67 -20.57 5.34
C ALA A 340 -15.64 -19.14 4.77
N CYS A 341 -14.53 -18.46 5.01
CA CYS A 341 -14.27 -17.11 4.53
C CYS A 341 -12.86 -17.05 3.95
N ALA A 342 -12.73 -16.54 2.72
CA ALA A 342 -11.45 -16.35 2.06
C ALA A 342 -11.13 -14.86 1.98
N VAL A 343 -9.99 -14.45 2.55
CA VAL A 343 -9.52 -13.07 2.37
C VAL A 343 -8.97 -12.90 0.97
N ARG A 344 -9.21 -11.74 0.35
CA ARG A 344 -8.59 -11.44 -0.94
C ARG A 344 -7.16 -10.96 -0.73
N LEU A 345 -6.20 -11.61 -1.41
CA LEU A 345 -4.79 -11.22 -1.43
C LEU A 345 -4.38 -10.76 -2.82
N SER A 346 -3.48 -9.78 -2.88
CA SER A 346 -2.90 -9.32 -4.14
C SER A 346 -2.05 -10.41 -4.79
N GLN A 347 -1.87 -10.34 -6.10
CA GLN A 347 -0.94 -11.24 -6.80
C GLN A 347 0.49 -11.15 -6.26
N GLN A 348 0.92 -9.95 -5.84
CA GLN A 348 2.22 -9.74 -5.22
C GLN A 348 2.35 -10.53 -3.91
N THR A 349 1.36 -10.42 -3.02
CA THR A 349 1.34 -11.16 -1.75
C THR A 349 1.29 -12.67 -1.99
N LEU A 350 0.45 -13.14 -2.92
CA LEU A 350 0.38 -14.56 -3.24
C LEU A 350 1.70 -15.08 -3.82
N ARG A 351 2.36 -14.33 -4.71
CA ARG A 351 3.67 -14.74 -5.28
C ARG A 351 4.80 -14.77 -4.26
N ALA A 352 4.72 -13.92 -3.23
CA ALA A 352 5.67 -13.94 -2.13
C ALA A 352 5.52 -15.17 -1.20
N LEU A 353 4.37 -15.87 -1.26
CA LEU A 353 4.20 -17.19 -0.63
C LEU A 353 4.69 -18.29 -1.59
N PRO A 354 5.65 -19.14 -1.17
CA PRO A 354 6.03 -20.32 -1.92
C PRO A 354 4.84 -21.21 -2.25
N PHE A 355 4.88 -21.79 -3.43
CA PHE A 355 3.85 -22.71 -3.89
C PHE A 355 4.09 -24.11 -3.31
N GLY A 356 3.21 -24.53 -2.40
CA GLY A 356 3.26 -25.84 -1.74
C GLY A 356 2.59 -26.96 -2.54
N GLY A 357 1.84 -26.63 -3.60
CA GLY A 357 1.16 -27.59 -4.46
C GLY A 357 -0.30 -27.24 -4.70
N GLU A 358 -1.04 -28.21 -5.24
CA GLU A 358 -2.48 -28.09 -5.47
C GLU A 358 -3.23 -29.05 -4.55
N TRP A 359 -4.38 -28.60 -4.02
CA TRP A 359 -5.29 -29.37 -3.19
C TRP A 359 -6.61 -29.61 -3.92
N GLU A 360 -7.22 -30.76 -3.68
CA GLU A 360 -8.62 -31.01 -3.99
C GLU A 360 -9.52 -30.29 -2.99
N MET A 361 -10.80 -30.11 -3.34
CA MET A 361 -11.76 -29.39 -2.49
C MET A 361 -11.99 -30.11 -1.15
N GLU A 362 -11.99 -31.44 -1.16
CA GLU A 362 -12.14 -32.29 0.03
C GLU A 362 -11.00 -32.07 1.04
N GLU A 363 -9.76 -31.92 0.56
CA GLU A 363 -8.60 -31.64 1.41
C GLU A 363 -8.75 -30.28 2.10
N ALA A 364 -9.20 -29.26 1.36
CA ALA A 364 -9.46 -27.94 1.92
C ALA A 364 -10.59 -27.96 2.96
N ILE A 365 -11.68 -28.69 2.71
CA ILE A 365 -12.80 -28.84 3.66
C ILE A 365 -12.38 -29.59 4.92
N GLN A 366 -11.57 -30.65 4.77
CA GLN A 366 -11.04 -31.40 5.90
C GLN A 366 -10.15 -30.49 6.77
N ALA A 367 -9.21 -29.78 6.15
CA ALA A 367 -8.33 -28.84 6.85
C ALA A 367 -9.10 -27.71 7.55
N LEU A 368 -10.14 -27.16 6.91
CA LEU A 368 -11.04 -26.19 7.53
C LEU A 368 -11.75 -26.77 8.75
N SER A 369 -12.34 -27.95 8.61
CA SER A 369 -13.06 -28.60 9.70
C SER A 369 -12.14 -28.87 10.89
N GLU A 370 -10.92 -29.36 10.64
CA GLU A 370 -9.90 -29.57 11.67
C GLU A 370 -9.39 -28.28 12.31
N ALA A 371 -9.25 -27.22 11.52
CA ALA A 371 -8.89 -25.87 11.96
C ALA A 371 -9.91 -25.25 12.93
N TRP A 372 -11.15 -25.75 12.94
CA TRP A 372 -12.30 -25.25 13.70
C TRP A 372 -12.72 -26.17 14.85
N ARG A 373 -11.98 -27.26 15.10
CA ARG A 373 -12.26 -28.18 16.21
C ARG A 373 -11.88 -27.57 17.56
N ASP A 374 -12.85 -27.44 18.45
CA ASP A 374 -12.64 -26.96 19.82
C ASP A 374 -11.96 -27.98 20.75
N ASP A 375 -12.01 -29.27 20.40
CA ASP A 375 -11.52 -30.38 21.22
C ASP A 375 -10.01 -30.65 21.07
N ARG A 376 -9.31 -29.89 20.23
CA ARG A 376 -7.88 -30.07 20.00
C ARG A 376 -7.02 -29.44 21.12
N PRO A 377 -5.87 -30.06 21.47
CA PRO A 377 -4.87 -29.39 22.30
C PRO A 377 -4.45 -28.06 21.70
N ILE A 378 -4.09 -27.09 22.55
CA ILE A 378 -3.47 -25.85 22.09
C ILE A 378 -2.17 -26.22 21.39
N GLY A 379 -2.02 -25.81 20.14
CA GLY A 379 -0.92 -26.21 19.26
C GLY A 379 -1.03 -25.49 17.92
N GLU A 380 -0.32 -25.98 16.91
CA GLU A 380 -0.17 -25.31 15.61
C GLU A 380 -1.51 -24.84 15.00
N GLY A 381 -1.60 -23.55 14.68
CA GLY A 381 -2.76 -22.87 14.12
C GLY A 381 -3.90 -22.58 15.08
N ALA A 382 -3.79 -22.96 16.37
CA ALA A 382 -4.86 -22.75 17.33
C ALA A 382 -5.08 -21.25 17.56
N VAL A 383 -6.34 -20.82 17.59
CA VAL A 383 -6.70 -19.46 17.95
C VAL A 383 -7.18 -19.46 19.38
N VAL A 384 -6.59 -18.60 20.22
CA VAL A 384 -6.89 -18.54 21.64
C VAL A 384 -7.21 -17.12 22.07
N ARG A 385 -8.09 -17.01 23.06
CA ARG A 385 -8.48 -15.75 23.70
C ARG A 385 -8.14 -15.81 25.18
N ILE A 386 -7.42 -14.82 25.68
CA ILE A 386 -7.17 -14.68 27.13
C ILE A 386 -8.25 -13.80 27.79
N PRO A 387 -8.39 -13.79 29.13
CA PRO A 387 -9.51 -13.12 29.81
C PRO A 387 -9.65 -11.62 29.55
N ASP A 388 -8.56 -10.93 29.16
CA ASP A 388 -8.59 -9.52 28.80
C ASP A 388 -9.14 -9.25 27.38
N GLY A 389 -9.54 -10.30 26.66
CA GLY A 389 -10.15 -10.24 25.34
C GLY A 389 -9.17 -10.33 24.17
N ARG A 390 -7.84 -10.22 24.41
CA ARG A 390 -6.82 -10.33 23.35
C ARG A 390 -6.82 -11.72 22.72
N LEU A 391 -6.60 -11.72 21.41
CA LEU A 391 -6.57 -12.91 20.57
C LEU A 391 -5.14 -13.23 20.13
N TYR A 392 -4.80 -14.52 20.11
CA TYR A 392 -3.51 -15.01 19.64
C TYR A 392 -3.72 -16.19 18.70
N GLN A 393 -2.84 -16.33 17.70
CA GLN A 393 -2.69 -17.55 16.94
C GLN A 393 -1.38 -18.23 17.35
N ILE A 394 -1.46 -19.52 17.66
CA ILE A 394 -0.27 -20.33 17.90
C ILE A 394 0.31 -20.79 16.57
N ASP A 395 1.59 -20.55 16.36
CA ASP A 395 2.29 -20.86 15.10
C ASP A 395 3.78 -21.05 15.37
N HIS A 396 4.29 -22.22 15.00
CA HIS A 396 5.66 -22.71 15.23
C HIS A 396 6.12 -22.52 16.68
N GLY A 397 5.24 -22.90 17.62
CA GLY A 397 5.51 -22.80 19.05
C GLY A 397 5.55 -21.37 19.58
N THR A 398 5.10 -20.36 18.82
CA THR A 398 4.99 -18.98 19.29
C THR A 398 3.53 -18.55 19.41
N ALA A 399 3.24 -17.66 20.35
CA ALA A 399 1.97 -16.97 20.48
C ALA A 399 2.03 -15.65 19.70
N ARG A 400 1.35 -15.61 18.54
CA ARG A 400 1.28 -14.44 17.67
C ARG A 400 0.04 -13.63 18.00
N LEU A 401 0.20 -12.41 18.51
CA LEU A 401 -0.93 -11.50 18.76
C LEU A 401 -1.70 -11.28 17.45
N ILE A 402 -3.01 -11.54 17.45
CA ILE A 402 -3.89 -11.09 16.37
C ILE A 402 -4.20 -9.62 16.63
N TRP A 403 -3.73 -8.74 15.74
CA TRP A 403 -3.56 -7.31 16.03
C TRP A 403 -4.83 -6.61 16.53
N SER A 404 -5.97 -6.95 15.94
CA SER A 404 -7.28 -6.37 16.20
C SER A 404 -8.39 -7.39 15.96
N GLU A 405 -9.58 -7.12 16.49
CA GLU A 405 -10.77 -7.93 16.16
C GLU A 405 -11.07 -7.90 14.66
N TYR A 406 -10.80 -6.78 14.00
CA TYR A 406 -10.89 -6.67 12.55
C TYR A 406 -9.97 -7.67 11.84
N ALA A 407 -8.71 -7.79 12.26
CA ALA A 407 -7.80 -8.78 11.69
C ALA A 407 -8.35 -10.21 11.91
N ALA A 408 -8.83 -10.50 13.11
CA ALA A 408 -9.42 -11.80 13.41
C ALA A 408 -10.63 -12.12 12.52
N GLU A 409 -11.49 -11.13 12.26
CA GLU A 409 -12.67 -11.31 11.42
C GLU A 409 -12.30 -11.44 9.94
N ALA A 410 -11.44 -10.56 9.43
CA ALA A 410 -11.03 -10.55 8.03
C ALA A 410 -10.28 -11.83 7.61
N TRP A 411 -9.53 -12.43 8.53
CA TRP A 411 -8.84 -13.70 8.32
C TRP A 411 -9.71 -14.94 8.64
N GLY A 412 -10.96 -14.78 9.07
CA GLY A 412 -11.83 -15.91 9.46
C GLY A 412 -11.39 -16.63 10.74
N LEU A 413 -10.67 -15.94 11.63
CA LEU A 413 -10.13 -16.46 12.89
C LEU A 413 -11.02 -16.15 14.10
N LYS A 414 -11.88 -15.13 14.03
CA LYS A 414 -12.66 -14.61 15.18
C LYS A 414 -13.50 -15.68 15.89
N ASN A 415 -14.16 -16.55 15.11
CA ASN A 415 -15.06 -17.59 15.63
C ASN A 415 -14.35 -18.91 15.95
N ARG A 416 -13.02 -18.97 15.78
CA ARG A 416 -12.18 -20.16 16.08
C ARG A 416 -11.53 -20.07 17.46
N ALA A 417 -11.77 -18.98 18.19
CA ALA A 417 -11.04 -18.65 19.40
C ALA A 417 -11.57 -19.41 20.63
N ARG A 418 -10.72 -20.25 21.23
CA ARG A 418 -10.98 -20.86 22.54
C ARG A 418 -10.47 -19.97 23.67
N THR A 419 -11.22 -19.84 24.75
CA THR A 419 -10.74 -19.17 25.96
C THR A 419 -9.68 -20.00 26.68
N VAL A 420 -8.55 -19.39 27.03
CA VAL A 420 -7.42 -20.00 27.76
C VAL A 420 -6.96 -19.04 28.86
N THR A 421 -6.25 -19.55 29.87
CA THR A 421 -5.65 -18.70 30.91
C THR A 421 -4.36 -18.04 30.41
N ALA A 422 -3.91 -17.00 31.12
CA ALA A 422 -2.64 -16.35 30.80
C ALA A 422 -1.45 -17.31 31.01
N GLU A 423 -1.55 -18.23 31.98
CA GLU A 423 -0.56 -19.26 32.26
C GLU A 423 -0.48 -20.29 31.14
N GLU A 424 -1.61 -20.70 30.56
CA GLU A 424 -1.65 -21.59 29.39
C GLU A 424 -0.97 -20.93 28.17
N LEU A 425 -1.18 -19.63 27.96
CA LEU A 425 -0.52 -18.89 26.88
C LEU A 425 0.98 -18.69 27.14
N ALA A 426 1.39 -18.54 28.40
CA ALA A 426 2.79 -18.31 28.78
C ALA A 426 3.73 -19.47 28.41
N ALA A 427 3.19 -20.66 28.08
CA ALA A 427 3.95 -21.76 27.51
C ALA A 427 4.53 -21.45 26.11
N TYR A 428 4.02 -20.43 25.43
CA TYR A 428 4.41 -20.05 24.08
C TYR A 428 5.15 -18.69 24.10
N PRO A 429 6.41 -18.60 23.64
CA PRO A 429 7.08 -17.32 23.45
C PRO A 429 6.33 -16.39 22.50
N GLU A 430 6.50 -15.09 22.67
CA GLU A 430 5.87 -14.08 21.80
C GLU A 430 6.39 -14.19 20.37
N GLY A 431 5.47 -14.35 19.41
CA GLY A 431 5.74 -14.39 17.98
C GLY A 431 5.38 -13.08 17.28
N TRP A 432 5.80 -12.98 16.01
CA TRP A 432 5.42 -11.84 15.17
C TRP A 432 3.89 -11.74 15.05
N PRO A 433 3.26 -10.56 15.22
CA PRO A 433 1.80 -10.46 15.22
C PRO A 433 1.18 -10.92 13.88
N VAL A 434 -0.08 -11.35 13.93
CA VAL A 434 -0.94 -11.49 12.75
C VAL A 434 -1.52 -10.10 12.46
N LEU A 435 -1.20 -9.57 11.28
CA LEU A 435 -1.56 -8.21 10.89
C LEU A 435 -2.91 -8.16 10.18
N PRO A 436 -3.63 -7.03 10.24
CA PRO A 436 -4.82 -6.83 9.44
C PRO A 436 -4.51 -6.93 7.93
N PRO A 437 -5.32 -7.62 7.12
CA PRO A 437 -5.12 -7.68 5.68
C PRO A 437 -5.46 -6.33 5.02
N VAL A 438 -4.88 -6.10 3.84
CA VAL A 438 -5.21 -4.99 2.95
C VAL A 438 -6.48 -5.34 2.17
N ARG A 439 -7.45 -4.43 2.04
CA ARG A 439 -8.62 -4.64 1.18
C ARG A 439 -8.34 -4.15 -0.23
N TYR A 440 -8.91 -4.87 -1.20
CA TYR A 440 -8.82 -4.58 -2.63
C TYR A 440 -10.22 -4.56 -3.23
N ASN A 441 -10.61 -3.44 -3.84
CA ASN A 441 -11.88 -3.26 -4.52
C ASN A 441 -11.74 -3.61 -6.02
N SER A 442 -10.60 -3.30 -6.64
CA SER A 442 -10.36 -3.59 -8.06
C SER A 442 -10.10 -5.08 -8.30
N ALA A 443 -10.75 -5.74 -9.26
CA ALA A 443 -10.49 -7.14 -9.63
C ALA A 443 -9.08 -7.39 -10.24
N GLU A 444 -8.38 -6.31 -10.61
CA GLU A 444 -7.10 -6.36 -11.34
C GLU A 444 -5.88 -6.52 -10.42
N ILE A 445 -6.06 -6.43 -9.10
CA ILE A 445 -5.01 -6.48 -8.06
C ILE A 445 -4.79 -7.88 -7.50
#